data_AF-A0A7G4RDU9-F1
#
_entry.id   AF-A0A7G4RDU9-F1
#
_cell.length_a   1.000
_cell.length_b   1.000
_cell.length_c   1.000
_cell.angle_alpha   90.00
_cell.angle_beta   90.00
_cell.angle_gamma   90.00
#
_symmetry.space_group_name_H-M   'P 1'
#
loop_
_entity.id
_entity.type
_entity.pdbx_description
1 polymer ?
#
loop_
_entity_poly.entity_id
_entity_poly.type
_entity_poly.pdbx_seq_one_letter_code
_entity_poly.pdbx_strand_id
1 'polypeptide(L)'
;MREKSKRKAQFQASPIGAIPSFDEHETSLDYVKLGEIFAYYRNKLGIRLIRNGDFNTPVLQANIKGFAAQLDAVTAKTFPYYNFLKICEFSDSDKSKSHAHLLTKELNELYSFLKSKGFLENNRLKEDLKSEQILEIENFCQTNLSAQAKAKLEGRRKRLSSDFASKMHTCCLTKEQAIDEMLDIQKSLGEDEMVGYVFTNNVRSQRSNVHFEAVIITKHEIIKPVEWGFDKLPKEILDHTDKGLNSAAFFSPRADLLSDEGRPPQQQVDQSHSGALCVLYLKKLLQGNGKALFEDSLRIPLYDENNKLNYVFIPPPNIMQYSQNDKFIKFYQMLMGRKVEISSDQPTPHDLQQLLLESRIRARLLGDHKTAELNQNLIDKFDTFSEKWLRGCDEACEKRDAMLFIDNDETSYNIYLAYAAKRLLDKVRSPKEERVEQDSTTGKKQKKEQEATNVLLNDSQEHAVEARVNASQKEGPPQTSIPQTDRPSISSQAKEKFKEDLQDYVFKRMSEAGSHDFAAHHRTKIITLKFGYSAEQKIAAVNKLIYALDMQDKLEERPKEMKLTETDIGALTTSRLYENVIKKHLELFNQILEKLPENHKVDNFSHDI
;
A
#
# COMPACT_ATOMS: atom_id res chain seq x y z
N MET A 1 -31.95 3.49 34.98
CA MET A 1 -30.92 3.13 33.98
C MET A 1 -31.19 1.72 33.46
N ARG A 2 -31.66 1.54 32.22
CA ARG A 2 -31.88 0.24 31.57
C ARG A 2 -31.60 0.34 30.05
N GLU A 3 -31.34 -0.80 29.42
CA GLU A 3 -31.38 -1.04 27.95
C GLU A 3 -30.47 -0.23 26.99
N LYS A 4 -29.23 0.09 27.38
CA LYS A 4 -28.14 0.33 26.39
C LYS A 4 -27.40 -0.94 25.93
N SER A 5 -27.49 -2.04 26.68
CA SER A 5 -26.71 -3.27 26.43
C SER A 5 -27.16 -4.05 25.18
N LYS A 6 -28.47 -4.29 25.01
CA LYS A 6 -28.98 -5.21 23.95
C LYS A 6 -28.75 -4.73 22.52
N ARG A 7 -28.67 -3.42 22.25
CA ARG A 7 -28.47 -2.91 20.88
C ARG A 7 -27.07 -3.22 20.30
N LYS A 8 -26.03 -3.41 21.11
CA LYS A 8 -24.71 -3.85 20.58
C LYS A 8 -24.73 -5.32 20.14
N ALA A 9 -25.50 -6.19 20.80
CA ALA A 9 -25.56 -7.62 20.49
C ALA A 9 -26.21 -7.91 19.12
N GLN A 10 -27.18 -7.11 18.68
CA GLN A 10 -27.83 -7.29 17.36
C GLN A 10 -26.93 -6.93 16.16
N PHE A 11 -25.72 -6.40 16.38
CA PHE A 11 -24.72 -6.20 15.31
C PHE A 11 -23.74 -7.39 15.15
N GLN A 12 -23.93 -8.49 15.89
CA GLN A 12 -23.10 -9.70 15.78
C GLN A 12 -23.61 -10.66 14.67
N ALA A 13 -23.77 -10.15 13.45
CA ALA A 13 -23.96 -10.96 12.25
C ALA A 13 -22.59 -11.21 11.59
N SER A 14 -22.15 -12.47 11.59
CA SER A 14 -20.75 -12.90 11.47
C SER A 14 -19.93 -12.32 10.31
N PRO A 15 -18.81 -11.62 10.61
CA PRO A 15 -17.64 -11.56 9.73
C PRO A 15 -16.72 -12.78 9.96
N ILE A 16 -15.89 -13.10 8.96
CA ILE A 16 -14.74 -14.03 9.08
C ILE A 16 -15.14 -15.47 9.48
N GLY A 17 -16.21 -15.97 8.86
CA GLY A 17 -16.45 -17.42 8.70
C GLY A 17 -16.80 -17.84 7.26
N ALA A 18 -16.93 -16.87 6.35
CA ALA A 18 -17.52 -17.05 5.02
C ALA A 18 -16.88 -16.16 3.93
N ILE A 19 -15.56 -15.95 3.99
CA ILE A 19 -14.76 -15.55 2.81
C ILE A 19 -13.76 -16.68 2.55
N PRO A 20 -14.10 -17.68 1.71
CA PRO A 20 -13.22 -18.82 1.41
C PRO A 20 -11.99 -18.48 0.54
N SER A 21 -11.67 -17.19 0.41
CA SER A 21 -10.78 -16.64 -0.61
C SER A 21 -10.13 -15.30 -0.20
N PHE A 22 -9.81 -15.10 1.08
CA PHE A 22 -8.84 -14.05 1.44
C PHE A 22 -7.43 -14.57 1.12
N ASP A 23 -6.88 -14.13 0.00
CA ASP A 23 -5.54 -14.46 -0.46
C ASP A 23 -4.56 -13.33 -0.10
N GLU A 24 -3.56 -13.62 0.74
CA GLU A 24 -2.47 -12.71 1.10
C GLU A 24 -1.67 -12.20 -0.11
N HIS A 25 -1.70 -12.93 -1.23
CA HIS A 25 -1.05 -12.51 -2.46
C HIS A 25 -1.80 -11.36 -3.16
N GLU A 26 -3.10 -11.15 -2.91
CA GLU A 26 -3.83 -9.99 -3.46
C GLU A 26 -3.29 -8.67 -2.90
N THR A 27 -3.23 -8.56 -1.58
CA THR A 27 -2.93 -7.35 -0.81
C THR A 27 -1.45 -6.98 -0.78
N SER A 28 -0.57 -7.96 -1.05
CA SER A 28 0.87 -7.76 -1.23
C SER A 28 1.20 -6.58 -2.16
N LEU A 29 2.34 -5.91 -1.94
CA LEU A 29 2.83 -4.85 -2.83
C LEU A 29 4.10 -5.29 -3.55
N ASP A 30 4.12 -5.07 -4.86
CA ASP A 30 5.29 -5.28 -5.74
C ASP A 30 5.74 -3.94 -6.36
N TYR A 31 6.89 -3.93 -7.03
CA TYR A 31 7.47 -2.70 -7.58
C TYR A 31 6.57 -1.98 -8.62
N VAL A 32 5.71 -2.73 -9.34
CA VAL A 32 4.76 -2.16 -10.31
C VAL A 32 3.57 -1.57 -9.56
N LYS A 33 2.93 -2.32 -8.64
CA LYS A 33 1.84 -1.83 -7.76
C LYS A 33 2.24 -0.52 -7.05
N LEU A 34 3.47 -0.44 -6.53
CA LEU A 34 4.00 0.79 -5.93
C LEU A 34 3.95 1.99 -6.88
N GLY A 35 4.36 1.82 -8.15
CA GLY A 35 4.35 2.91 -9.14
C GLY A 35 2.94 3.45 -9.42
N GLU A 36 1.95 2.56 -9.53
CA GLU A 36 0.55 2.94 -9.72
C GLU A 36 -0.01 3.70 -8.51
N ILE A 37 0.29 3.20 -7.29
CA ILE A 37 -0.09 3.85 -6.02
C ILE A 37 0.53 5.24 -5.91
N PHE A 38 1.81 5.39 -6.28
CA PHE A 38 2.55 6.66 -6.15
C PHE A 38 2.02 7.69 -7.14
N ALA A 39 1.68 7.28 -8.37
CA ALA A 39 0.99 8.12 -9.33
C ALA A 39 -0.40 8.54 -8.83
N TYR A 40 -1.17 7.63 -8.22
CA TYR A 40 -2.47 7.94 -7.62
C TYR A 40 -2.34 8.95 -6.46
N TYR A 41 -1.38 8.76 -5.55
CA TYR A 41 -1.13 9.70 -4.43
C TYR A 41 -0.68 11.08 -4.92
N ARG A 42 0.24 11.15 -5.89
CA ARG A 42 0.65 12.43 -6.48
C ARG A 42 -0.54 13.17 -7.10
N ASN A 43 -1.37 12.47 -7.87
CA ASN A 43 -2.46 13.06 -8.65
C ASN A 43 -3.75 13.33 -7.86
N LYS A 44 -3.96 12.69 -6.69
CA LYS A 44 -5.17 12.86 -5.87
C LYS A 44 -4.95 13.45 -4.48
N LEU A 45 -3.72 13.42 -3.95
CA LEU A 45 -3.38 13.90 -2.59
C LEU A 45 -2.24 14.92 -2.58
N GLY A 46 -1.58 15.20 -3.71
CA GLY A 46 -0.39 16.05 -3.79
C GLY A 46 0.88 15.43 -3.22
N ILE A 47 0.82 14.18 -2.75
CA ILE A 47 1.93 13.52 -2.06
C ILE A 47 2.96 13.02 -3.08
N ARG A 48 4.15 13.62 -3.07
CA ARG A 48 5.33 13.19 -3.84
C ARG A 48 5.93 11.95 -3.18
N LEU A 49 5.95 10.82 -3.92
CA LEU A 49 6.66 9.60 -3.55
C LEU A 49 7.65 9.18 -4.66
N ILE A 50 8.77 8.56 -4.28
CA ILE A 50 9.85 8.06 -5.16
C ILE A 50 10.19 6.61 -4.75
N ARG A 51 10.41 5.70 -5.70
CA ARG A 51 11.04 4.40 -5.44
C ARG A 51 12.52 4.48 -5.78
N ASN A 52 13.35 3.64 -5.17
CA ASN A 52 14.77 3.57 -5.50
C ASN A 52 15.01 3.35 -7.00
N GLY A 53 15.93 4.12 -7.58
CA GLY A 53 16.26 4.14 -9.00
C GLY A 53 15.33 4.98 -9.88
N ASP A 54 14.20 5.50 -9.38
CA ASP A 54 13.35 6.43 -10.14
C ASP A 54 13.97 7.85 -10.27
N PHE A 55 14.94 8.21 -9.43
CA PHE A 55 15.62 9.51 -9.45
C PHE A 55 16.99 9.39 -10.15
N ASN A 56 17.91 8.61 -9.59
CA ASN A 56 19.22 8.27 -10.14
C ASN A 56 19.11 7.14 -11.20
N THR A 57 18.21 7.33 -12.18
CA THR A 57 17.97 6.41 -13.31
C THR A 57 19.25 5.96 -14.04
N PRO A 58 20.29 6.81 -14.25
CA PRO A 58 21.55 6.36 -14.87
C PRO A 58 22.27 5.26 -14.09
N VAL A 59 22.19 5.24 -12.76
CA VAL A 59 22.81 4.21 -11.90
C VAL A 59 22.05 2.89 -12.03
N LEU A 60 20.71 2.93 -12.03
CA LEU A 60 19.87 1.76 -12.30
C LEU A 60 20.17 1.17 -13.69
N GLN A 61 20.33 2.01 -14.72
CA GLN A 61 20.68 1.57 -16.07
C GLN A 61 22.11 1.00 -16.15
N ALA A 62 23.06 1.47 -15.33
CA ALA A 62 24.39 0.88 -15.22
C ALA A 62 24.33 -0.52 -14.59
N ASN A 63 23.55 -0.72 -13.53
CA ASN A 63 23.33 -2.04 -12.91
C ASN A 63 22.73 -3.04 -13.90
N ILE A 64 21.67 -2.65 -14.63
CA ILE A 64 21.03 -3.48 -15.66
C ILE A 64 22.03 -3.87 -16.76
N LYS A 65 22.82 -2.90 -17.27
CA LYS A 65 23.87 -3.16 -18.27
C LYS A 65 24.98 -4.08 -17.74
N GLY A 66 25.32 -3.99 -16.47
CA GLY A 66 26.27 -4.89 -15.81
C GLY A 66 25.81 -6.36 -15.84
N PHE A 67 24.53 -6.61 -15.52
CA PHE A 67 23.96 -7.96 -15.63
C PHE A 67 23.76 -8.42 -17.07
N ALA A 68 23.42 -7.52 -18.00
CA ALA A 68 23.35 -7.85 -19.43
C ALA A 68 24.72 -8.29 -19.97
N ALA A 69 25.79 -7.53 -19.73
CA ALA A 69 27.14 -7.88 -20.17
C ALA A 69 27.65 -9.20 -19.53
N GLN A 70 27.26 -9.50 -18.29
CA GLN A 70 27.53 -10.80 -17.67
C GLN A 70 26.73 -11.92 -18.35
N LEU A 71 25.45 -11.71 -18.67
CA LEU A 71 24.63 -12.68 -19.40
C LEU A 71 25.19 -12.95 -20.81
N ASP A 72 25.63 -11.92 -21.53
CA ASP A 72 26.28 -12.05 -22.84
C ASP A 72 27.56 -12.89 -22.75
N ALA A 73 28.43 -12.61 -21.76
CA ALA A 73 29.64 -13.38 -21.51
C ALA A 73 29.34 -14.85 -21.16
N VAL A 74 28.30 -15.12 -20.36
CA VAL A 74 27.87 -16.50 -20.04
C VAL A 74 27.25 -17.20 -21.24
N THR A 75 26.48 -16.51 -22.08
CA THR A 75 25.75 -17.12 -23.22
C THR A 75 26.52 -17.12 -24.54
N ALA A 76 27.71 -16.51 -24.58
CA ALA A 76 28.60 -16.48 -25.73
C ALA A 76 28.76 -17.84 -26.44
N LYS A 77 28.61 -17.83 -27.77
CA LYS A 77 28.83 -19.00 -28.65
C LYS A 77 30.31 -19.19 -29.01
N THR A 78 31.05 -18.09 -29.14
CA THR A 78 32.50 -18.08 -29.40
C THR A 78 33.24 -18.08 -28.06
N PHE A 79 34.29 -18.90 -27.93
CA PHE A 79 35.05 -19.12 -26.68
C PHE A 79 34.16 -19.22 -25.40
N PRO A 80 33.18 -20.13 -25.39
CA PRO A 80 32.15 -20.21 -24.35
C PRO A 80 32.66 -20.45 -22.92
N TYR A 81 33.78 -21.14 -22.74
CA TYR A 81 34.36 -21.36 -21.41
C TYR A 81 35.26 -20.20 -21.00
N TYR A 82 36.07 -19.65 -21.91
CA TYR A 82 36.87 -18.45 -21.62
C TYR A 82 35.99 -17.25 -21.22
N ASN A 83 34.95 -16.93 -22.00
CA ASN A 83 34.07 -15.80 -21.71
C ASN A 83 33.29 -15.98 -20.39
N PHE A 84 32.89 -17.22 -20.08
CA PHE A 84 32.33 -17.56 -18.78
C PHE A 84 33.35 -17.37 -17.63
N LEU A 85 34.59 -17.86 -17.80
CA LEU A 85 35.63 -17.75 -16.78
C LEU A 85 36.11 -16.31 -16.55
N LYS A 86 36.01 -15.42 -17.55
CA LYS A 86 36.42 -14.02 -17.44
C LYS A 86 35.62 -13.24 -16.38
N ILE A 87 34.34 -13.58 -16.17
CA ILE A 87 33.52 -12.95 -15.11
C ILE A 87 33.65 -13.65 -13.74
N CYS A 88 34.29 -14.81 -13.69
CA CYS A 88 34.37 -15.66 -12.50
C CYS A 88 35.54 -15.31 -11.58
N GLU A 89 35.47 -15.84 -10.35
CA GLU A 89 36.50 -15.74 -9.32
C GLU A 89 36.63 -17.09 -8.61
N PHE A 90 37.84 -17.63 -8.50
CA PHE A 90 38.09 -18.87 -7.78
C PHE A 90 38.16 -18.63 -6.27
N SER A 91 37.46 -19.48 -5.51
CA SER A 91 37.33 -19.38 -4.06
C SER A 91 37.40 -20.77 -3.41
N ASP A 92 38.19 -20.88 -2.35
CA ASP A 92 38.23 -22.08 -1.50
C ASP A 92 37.01 -22.14 -0.55
N SER A 93 36.34 -20.99 -0.36
CA SER A 93 35.17 -20.81 0.50
C SER A 93 33.86 -20.79 -0.30
N ASP A 94 32.85 -21.49 0.21
CA ASP A 94 31.45 -21.42 -0.25
C ASP A 94 30.78 -20.06 0.04
N LYS A 95 31.49 -19.13 0.70
CA LYS A 95 31.05 -17.78 1.06
C LYS A 95 31.91 -16.69 0.41
N SER A 96 32.17 -16.78 -0.91
CA SER A 96 32.78 -15.68 -1.66
C SER A 96 31.82 -14.48 -1.74
N LYS A 97 32.39 -13.27 -1.84
CA LYS A 97 31.64 -12.02 -2.11
C LYS A 97 31.18 -11.93 -3.57
N SER A 98 31.77 -12.69 -4.49
CA SER A 98 31.40 -12.70 -5.91
C SER A 98 30.19 -13.60 -6.17
N HIS A 99 29.13 -13.07 -6.79
CA HIS A 99 28.02 -13.90 -7.28
C HIS A 99 28.48 -14.99 -8.27
N ALA A 100 29.49 -14.66 -9.10
CA ALA A 100 30.04 -15.52 -10.15
C ALA A 100 31.19 -16.44 -9.67
N HIS A 101 31.33 -16.70 -8.36
CA HIS A 101 32.45 -17.51 -7.87
C HIS A 101 32.42 -18.97 -8.34
N LEU A 102 33.60 -19.58 -8.42
CA LEU A 102 33.87 -20.98 -8.71
C LEU A 102 34.63 -21.60 -7.54
N LEU A 103 34.26 -22.83 -7.15
CA LEU A 103 34.87 -23.50 -6.01
C LEU A 103 36.15 -24.25 -6.42
N THR A 104 37.29 -23.88 -5.85
CA THR A 104 38.61 -24.49 -6.15
C THR A 104 38.57 -26.01 -5.96
N LYS A 105 38.00 -26.47 -4.84
CA LYS A 105 37.79 -27.89 -4.51
C LYS A 105 36.95 -28.66 -5.54
N GLU A 106 36.08 -27.98 -6.28
CA GLU A 106 35.17 -28.61 -7.24
C GLU A 106 35.72 -28.65 -8.66
N LEU A 107 36.61 -27.72 -9.00
CA LEU A 107 37.19 -27.48 -10.33
C LEU A 107 38.73 -27.45 -10.26
N ASN A 108 39.32 -28.29 -9.39
CA ASN A 108 40.75 -28.25 -9.07
C ASN A 108 41.65 -28.47 -10.30
N GLU A 109 41.23 -29.30 -11.25
CA GLU A 109 41.89 -29.50 -12.54
C GLU A 109 42.05 -28.17 -13.30
N LEU A 110 40.96 -27.40 -13.39
CA LEU A 110 40.91 -26.11 -14.07
C LEU A 110 41.72 -25.05 -13.34
N TYR A 111 41.54 -24.94 -12.02
CA TYR A 111 42.32 -23.98 -11.22
C TYR A 111 43.82 -24.27 -11.30
N SER A 112 44.23 -25.54 -11.20
CA SER A 112 45.63 -25.95 -11.29
C SER A 112 46.23 -25.68 -12.68
N PHE A 113 45.47 -25.93 -13.75
CA PHE A 113 45.87 -25.58 -15.12
C PHE A 113 46.06 -24.06 -15.27
N LEU A 114 45.04 -23.25 -14.96
CA LEU A 114 45.09 -21.79 -15.11
C LEU A 114 46.20 -21.17 -14.24
N LYS A 115 46.45 -21.71 -13.04
CA LYS A 115 47.51 -21.28 -12.12
C LYS A 115 48.90 -21.65 -12.62
N SER A 116 49.12 -22.90 -13.04
CA SER A 116 50.41 -23.36 -13.57
C SER A 116 50.82 -22.66 -14.87
N LYS A 117 49.84 -22.22 -15.67
CA LYS A 117 50.02 -21.41 -16.88
C LYS A 117 50.22 -19.91 -16.62
N GLY A 118 50.04 -19.44 -15.37
CA GLY A 118 50.13 -18.02 -15.02
C GLY A 118 49.00 -17.16 -15.61
N PHE A 119 47.86 -17.77 -15.97
CA PHE A 119 46.69 -17.09 -16.54
C PHE A 119 45.77 -16.46 -15.48
N LEU A 120 46.02 -16.74 -14.20
CA LEU A 120 45.31 -16.13 -13.08
C LEU A 120 46.07 -14.94 -12.48
N GLU A 121 45.31 -13.97 -12.00
CA GLU A 121 45.74 -12.90 -11.11
C GLU A 121 44.63 -12.67 -10.08
N ASN A 122 44.98 -12.56 -8.78
CA ASN A 122 44.01 -12.39 -7.69
C ASN A 122 42.80 -13.38 -7.74
N ASN A 123 43.08 -14.64 -8.10
CA ASN A 123 42.12 -15.73 -8.34
C ASN A 123 41.07 -15.48 -9.45
N ARG A 124 41.28 -14.50 -10.33
CA ARG A 124 40.49 -14.22 -11.55
C ARG A 124 41.34 -14.46 -12.79
N LEU A 125 40.73 -14.64 -13.97
CA LEU A 125 41.50 -14.60 -15.22
C LEU A 125 42.09 -13.20 -15.43
N LYS A 126 43.32 -13.15 -15.95
CA LYS A 126 43.95 -11.90 -16.39
C LYS A 126 43.18 -11.25 -17.55
N GLU A 127 43.23 -9.94 -17.63
CA GLU A 127 42.54 -9.17 -18.68
C GLU A 127 43.33 -9.09 -20.00
N ASP A 128 44.65 -9.31 -19.98
CA ASP A 128 45.59 -9.14 -21.09
C ASP A 128 45.89 -10.43 -21.89
N LEU A 129 45.08 -11.49 -21.70
CA LEU A 129 45.28 -12.79 -22.34
C LEU A 129 45.16 -12.73 -23.87
N LYS A 130 46.17 -13.27 -24.56
CA LYS A 130 46.27 -13.33 -26.02
C LYS A 130 45.39 -14.43 -26.62
N SER A 131 45.11 -14.33 -27.92
CA SER A 131 44.29 -15.29 -28.68
C SER A 131 44.74 -16.75 -28.53
N GLU A 132 46.04 -17.01 -28.47
CA GLU A 132 46.60 -18.36 -28.29
C GLU A 132 46.31 -18.91 -26.89
N GLN A 133 46.36 -18.05 -25.87
CA GLN A 133 46.06 -18.41 -24.47
C GLN A 133 44.55 -18.62 -24.28
N ILE A 134 43.72 -17.81 -24.94
CA ILE A 134 42.25 -18.00 -25.00
C ILE A 134 41.90 -19.34 -25.64
N LEU A 135 42.54 -19.69 -26.76
CA LEU A 135 42.39 -21.00 -27.41
C LEU A 135 42.86 -22.14 -26.50
N GLU A 136 43.96 -21.97 -25.75
CA GLU A 136 44.45 -23.00 -24.82
C GLU A 136 43.46 -23.25 -23.66
N ILE A 137 42.90 -22.19 -23.07
CA ILE A 137 41.87 -22.27 -22.02
C ILE A 137 40.61 -22.96 -22.54
N GLU A 138 40.14 -22.55 -23.72
CA GLU A 138 38.93 -23.08 -24.32
C GLU A 138 39.10 -24.57 -24.67
N ASN A 139 40.21 -24.95 -25.29
CA ASN A 139 40.54 -26.35 -25.59
C ASN A 139 40.64 -27.19 -24.30
N PHE A 140 41.33 -26.69 -23.27
CA PHE A 140 41.43 -27.40 -21.99
C PHE A 140 40.05 -27.68 -21.37
N CYS A 141 39.12 -26.72 -21.42
CA CYS A 141 37.74 -26.91 -20.96
C CYS A 141 36.90 -27.82 -21.87
N GLN A 142 37.22 -27.92 -23.15
CA GLN A 142 36.51 -28.78 -24.10
C GLN A 142 36.98 -30.24 -24.05
N THR A 143 38.29 -30.50 -24.03
CA THR A 143 38.87 -31.84 -24.24
C THR A 143 39.61 -32.42 -23.04
N ASN A 144 40.15 -31.60 -22.14
CA ASN A 144 41.08 -32.06 -21.10
C ASN A 144 40.48 -32.07 -19.69
N LEU A 145 39.43 -31.29 -19.41
CA LEU A 145 38.65 -31.39 -18.17
C LEU A 145 37.98 -32.77 -18.07
N SER A 146 38.03 -33.39 -16.89
CA SER A 146 37.28 -34.60 -16.59
C SER A 146 35.77 -34.36 -16.80
N ALA A 147 35.06 -35.42 -17.22
CA ALA A 147 33.62 -35.32 -17.48
C ALA A 147 32.83 -34.81 -16.26
N GLN A 148 33.28 -35.14 -15.05
CA GLN A 148 32.67 -34.64 -13.80
C GLN A 148 32.94 -33.14 -13.59
N ALA A 149 34.19 -32.67 -13.75
CA ALA A 149 34.52 -31.25 -13.63
C ALA A 149 33.81 -30.42 -14.71
N LYS A 150 33.75 -30.92 -15.95
CA LYS A 150 33.06 -30.28 -17.08
C LYS A 150 31.55 -30.16 -16.83
N ALA A 151 30.90 -31.22 -16.34
CA ALA A 151 29.49 -31.19 -15.96
C ALA A 151 29.19 -30.18 -14.84
N LYS A 152 30.08 -30.04 -13.84
CA LYS A 152 29.97 -28.98 -12.81
C LYS A 152 30.12 -27.58 -13.41
N LEU A 153 31.12 -27.37 -14.28
CA LEU A 153 31.38 -26.10 -14.95
C LEU A 153 30.18 -25.65 -15.80
N GLU A 154 29.64 -26.55 -16.63
CA GLU A 154 28.42 -26.31 -17.39
C GLU A 154 27.19 -26.08 -16.51
N GLY A 155 27.03 -26.86 -15.43
CA GLY A 155 25.94 -26.69 -14.48
C GLY A 155 25.96 -25.32 -13.80
N ARG A 156 27.15 -24.84 -13.42
CA ARG A 156 27.37 -23.50 -12.85
C ARG A 156 27.12 -22.40 -13.89
N ARG A 157 27.59 -22.59 -15.13
CA ARG A 157 27.32 -21.70 -16.28
C ARG A 157 25.81 -21.56 -16.55
N LYS A 158 25.08 -22.68 -16.64
CA LYS A 158 23.61 -22.71 -16.84
C LYS A 158 22.86 -22.04 -15.68
N ARG A 159 23.25 -22.29 -14.42
CA ARG A 159 22.67 -21.61 -13.24
C ARG A 159 22.89 -20.10 -13.27
N LEU A 160 24.11 -19.64 -13.56
CA LEU A 160 24.44 -18.21 -13.63
C LEU A 160 23.76 -17.50 -14.80
N SER A 161 23.59 -18.17 -15.96
CA SER A 161 22.80 -17.62 -17.08
C SER A 161 21.36 -17.32 -16.67
N SER A 162 20.73 -18.20 -15.87
CA SER A 162 19.36 -18.00 -15.37
C SER A 162 19.30 -16.89 -14.31
N ASP A 163 20.27 -16.85 -13.39
CA ASP A 163 20.40 -15.80 -12.37
C ASP A 163 20.59 -14.41 -12.99
N PHE A 164 21.48 -14.26 -13.98
CA PHE A 164 21.71 -12.99 -14.67
C PHE A 164 20.53 -12.55 -15.54
N ALA A 165 19.87 -13.47 -16.25
CA ALA A 165 18.63 -13.15 -16.97
C ALA A 165 17.53 -12.64 -16.02
N SER A 166 17.35 -13.30 -14.87
CA SER A 166 16.43 -12.86 -13.83
C SER A 166 16.81 -11.47 -13.28
N LYS A 167 18.08 -11.27 -12.91
CA LYS A 167 18.59 -10.02 -12.33
C LYS A 167 18.58 -8.85 -13.32
N MET A 168 18.81 -9.07 -14.62
CA MET A 168 18.70 -8.02 -15.63
C MET A 168 17.31 -7.36 -15.62
N HIS A 169 16.24 -8.12 -15.39
CA HIS A 169 14.89 -7.58 -15.24
C HIS A 169 14.61 -7.06 -13.81
N THR A 170 15.07 -7.80 -12.78
CA THR A 170 14.63 -7.62 -11.39
C THR A 170 15.58 -6.85 -10.48
N CYS A 171 16.79 -6.48 -10.90
CA CYS A 171 17.69 -5.65 -10.06
C CYS A 171 17.16 -4.22 -9.90
N CYS A 172 17.58 -3.57 -8.81
CA CYS A 172 17.35 -2.15 -8.55
C CYS A 172 18.68 -1.45 -8.22
N LEU A 173 18.66 -0.44 -7.34
CA LEU A 173 19.84 0.07 -6.65
C LEU A 173 20.23 -0.82 -5.46
N THR A 174 21.54 -0.95 -5.16
CA THR A 174 22.01 -1.50 -3.88
C THR A 174 21.67 -0.56 -2.72
N LYS A 175 21.92 -0.98 -1.47
CA LYS A 175 21.64 -0.13 -0.30
C LYS A 175 22.51 1.13 -0.29
N GLU A 176 23.78 1.00 -0.66
CA GLU A 176 24.74 2.10 -0.78
C GLU A 176 24.29 3.09 -1.87
N GLN A 177 23.96 2.59 -3.06
CA GLN A 177 23.46 3.41 -4.17
C GLN A 177 22.12 4.10 -3.84
N ALA A 178 21.28 3.46 -3.03
CA ALA A 178 20.04 4.04 -2.53
C ALA A 178 20.29 5.13 -1.47
N ILE A 179 21.35 5.02 -0.66
CA ILE A 179 21.77 6.07 0.28
C ILE A 179 22.32 7.28 -0.49
N ASP A 180 23.14 7.05 -1.51
CA ASP A 180 23.59 8.13 -2.42
C ASP A 180 22.38 8.84 -3.08
N GLU A 181 21.40 8.08 -3.60
CA GLU A 181 20.17 8.63 -4.16
C GLU A 181 19.32 9.40 -3.13
N MET A 182 19.19 8.92 -1.89
CA MET A 182 18.48 9.65 -0.82
C MET A 182 19.17 10.97 -0.48
N LEU A 183 20.50 11.00 -0.44
CA LEU A 183 21.29 12.22 -0.19
C LEU A 183 21.23 13.19 -1.38
N ASP A 184 21.21 12.71 -2.62
CA ASP A 184 21.02 13.56 -3.81
C ASP A 184 19.61 14.15 -3.89
N ILE A 185 18.59 13.36 -3.54
CA ILE A 185 17.21 13.85 -3.37
C ILE A 185 17.21 14.96 -2.31
N GLN A 186 17.76 14.73 -1.11
CA GLN A 186 17.83 15.73 -0.03
C GLN A 186 18.46 17.05 -0.48
N LYS A 187 19.61 17.01 -1.17
CA LYS A 187 20.28 18.21 -1.71
C LYS A 187 19.36 18.98 -2.66
N SER A 188 18.57 18.28 -3.48
CA SER A 188 17.70 18.85 -4.51
C SER A 188 16.41 19.53 -4.01
N LEU A 189 15.95 19.23 -2.78
CA LEU A 189 14.68 19.75 -2.25
C LEU A 189 14.74 21.25 -1.94
N GLY A 190 13.59 21.92 -2.02
CA GLY A 190 13.36 23.22 -1.37
C GLY A 190 13.17 23.09 0.14
N GLU A 191 13.21 24.21 0.87
CA GLU A 191 13.05 24.23 2.35
C GLU A 191 11.72 23.64 2.82
N ASP A 192 10.61 24.02 2.17
CA ASP A 192 9.26 23.50 2.44
C ASP A 192 8.95 22.17 1.73
N GLU A 193 9.89 21.63 0.93
CA GLU A 193 9.66 20.37 0.20
C GLU A 193 9.96 19.13 1.06
N MET A 194 9.10 18.13 0.90
CA MET A 194 9.26 16.80 1.47
C MET A 194 8.85 15.73 0.45
N VAL A 195 9.48 14.56 0.54
CA VAL A 195 9.18 13.41 -0.34
C VAL A 195 9.30 12.12 0.43
N GLY A 196 8.35 11.21 0.23
CA GLY A 196 8.49 9.84 0.71
C GLY A 196 9.32 9.02 -0.26
N TYR A 197 10.30 8.29 0.25
CA TYR A 197 11.17 7.41 -0.53
C TYR A 197 10.99 5.97 -0.07
N VAL A 198 10.92 5.04 -1.01
CA VAL A 198 10.80 3.60 -0.74
C VAL A 198 11.95 2.84 -1.39
N PHE A 199 12.70 2.13 -0.56
CA PHE A 199 13.81 1.28 -0.98
C PHE A 199 13.37 -0.18 -1.04
N THR A 200 13.34 -0.76 -2.25
CA THR A 200 12.85 -2.12 -2.48
C THR A 200 13.92 -3.20 -2.36
N ASN A 201 14.91 -3.02 -1.48
CA ASN A 201 15.94 -4.03 -1.17
C ASN A 201 16.64 -4.62 -2.41
N ASN A 202 17.05 -3.75 -3.34
CA ASN A 202 17.65 -4.10 -4.64
C ASN A 202 16.77 -4.94 -5.58
N VAL A 203 15.44 -4.93 -5.42
CA VAL A 203 14.51 -5.78 -6.18
C VAL A 203 13.35 -4.98 -6.81
N ARG A 204 13.23 -5.03 -8.14
CA ARG A 204 12.10 -4.52 -8.96
C ARG A 204 11.18 -5.64 -9.45
N SER A 205 11.02 -6.68 -8.65
CA SER A 205 10.23 -7.87 -9.00
C SER A 205 8.73 -7.57 -9.03
N GLN A 206 8.01 -8.36 -9.83
CA GLN A 206 6.54 -8.48 -9.80
C GLN A 206 6.06 -9.55 -8.79
N ARG A 207 6.97 -10.14 -8.01
CA ARG A 207 6.62 -11.09 -6.94
C ARG A 207 6.24 -10.35 -5.66
N SER A 208 5.22 -10.87 -5.00
CA SER A 208 4.47 -10.31 -3.88
C SER A 208 5.27 -10.07 -2.59
N ASN A 209 6.18 -10.97 -2.23
CA ASN A 209 6.73 -11.04 -0.87
C ASN A 209 8.14 -10.43 -0.81
N VAL A 210 8.27 -9.13 -1.13
CA VAL A 210 9.52 -8.36 -0.99
C VAL A 210 9.34 -7.33 0.11
N HIS A 211 10.17 -7.41 1.16
CA HIS A 211 10.22 -6.40 2.21
C HIS A 211 10.64 -5.04 1.64
N PHE A 212 10.08 -3.94 2.13
CA PHE A 212 10.40 -2.58 1.69
C PHE A 212 10.74 -1.68 2.87
N GLU A 213 11.82 -0.92 2.76
CA GLU A 213 12.09 0.19 3.68
C GLU A 213 11.46 1.48 3.16
N ALA A 214 11.05 2.36 4.08
CA ALA A 214 10.51 3.67 3.76
C ALA A 214 11.12 4.76 4.63
N VAL A 215 11.41 5.91 4.03
CA VAL A 215 11.80 7.14 4.74
C VAL A 215 11.08 8.35 4.17
N ILE A 216 11.01 9.43 4.94
CA ILE A 216 10.65 10.76 4.48
C ILE A 216 11.92 11.59 4.41
N ILE A 217 12.15 12.24 3.28
CA ILE A 217 13.30 13.11 3.05
C ILE A 217 12.79 14.55 3.03
N THR A 218 13.39 15.40 3.87
CA THR A 218 13.26 16.86 3.83
C THR A 218 14.63 17.46 3.50
N LYS A 219 14.69 18.78 3.34
CA LYS A 219 15.96 19.49 3.10
C LYS A 219 17.05 19.23 4.17
N HIS A 220 16.63 19.05 5.43
CA HIS A 220 17.53 18.98 6.59
C HIS A 220 17.58 17.59 7.26
N GLU A 221 16.57 16.75 7.00
CA GLU A 221 16.31 15.53 7.79
C GLU A 221 15.96 14.35 6.89
N ILE A 222 16.31 13.14 7.34
CA ILE A 222 15.80 11.88 6.81
C ILE A 222 15.11 11.16 7.96
N ILE A 223 13.85 10.75 7.77
CA ILE A 223 13.00 10.23 8.85
C ILE A 223 12.50 8.85 8.46
N LYS A 224 12.97 7.80 9.14
CA LYS A 224 12.50 6.42 8.99
C LYS A 224 11.37 6.18 10.00
N PRO A 225 10.09 6.07 9.58
CA PRO A 225 8.96 6.11 10.51
C PRO A 225 8.55 4.74 11.09
N VAL A 226 9.22 3.66 10.66
CA VAL A 226 9.06 2.28 11.17
C VAL A 226 10.45 1.75 11.45
N GLU A 227 10.64 1.01 12.53
CA GLU A 227 11.88 0.30 12.83
C GLU A 227 11.61 -1.19 13.02
N TRP A 228 12.50 -2.05 12.53
CA TRP A 228 12.26 -3.49 12.42
C TRP A 228 13.22 -4.27 13.34
N GLY A 229 12.68 -4.89 14.38
CA GLY A 229 13.47 -5.53 15.45
C GLY A 229 14.02 -6.90 15.06
N PHE A 230 14.92 -6.95 14.08
CA PHE A 230 15.62 -8.17 13.68
C PHE A 230 16.88 -8.39 14.54
N ASP A 231 16.98 -9.54 15.21
CA ASP A 231 18.12 -9.97 16.04
C ASP A 231 19.49 -9.89 15.35
N LYS A 232 19.46 -9.95 14.02
CA LYS A 232 20.52 -9.48 13.14
C LYS A 232 19.82 -8.72 12.03
N LEU A 233 20.06 -7.41 11.93
CA LEU A 233 19.65 -6.62 10.78
C LEU A 233 20.08 -7.35 9.49
N PRO A 234 19.15 -7.72 8.59
CA PRO A 234 19.50 -8.07 7.22
C PRO A 234 20.36 -6.93 6.65
N LYS A 235 21.38 -7.26 5.86
CA LYS A 235 22.29 -6.24 5.29
C LYS A 235 21.55 -5.22 4.43
N GLU A 236 20.41 -5.65 3.93
CA GLU A 236 19.46 -4.98 3.08
C GLU A 236 18.71 -3.84 3.83
N ILE A 237 18.49 -3.95 5.15
CA ILE A 237 17.77 -2.92 5.91
C ILE A 237 18.61 -1.65 6.08
N LEU A 238 17.96 -0.50 5.89
CA LEU A 238 18.51 0.83 6.18
C LEU A 238 18.60 1.05 7.69
N ASP A 239 19.80 1.34 8.19
CA ASP A 239 20.03 1.71 9.59
C ASP A 239 20.73 3.07 9.71
N HIS A 240 20.54 3.72 10.86
CA HIS A 240 21.16 5.01 11.19
C HIS A 240 22.70 4.97 11.26
N THR A 241 23.33 3.80 11.40
CA THR A 241 24.78 3.63 11.33
C THR A 241 25.32 3.40 9.91
N ASP A 242 24.46 3.25 8.89
CA ASP A 242 24.91 3.04 7.52
C ASP A 242 25.74 4.23 7.00
N LYS A 243 26.82 3.91 6.31
CA LYS A 243 27.78 4.87 5.78
C LYS A 243 27.08 5.83 4.80
N GLY A 244 27.12 7.12 5.12
CA GLY A 244 26.45 8.19 4.37
C GLY A 244 25.29 8.78 5.16
N LEU A 245 24.38 7.95 5.67
CA LEU A 245 23.26 8.39 6.53
C LEU A 245 23.76 9.00 7.85
N ASN A 246 24.90 8.52 8.35
CA ASN A 246 25.60 9.08 9.50
C ASN A 246 26.08 10.54 9.34
N SER A 247 25.91 11.15 8.17
CA SER A 247 26.19 12.58 7.91
C SER A 247 24.94 13.46 7.86
N ALA A 248 23.75 12.87 7.87
CA ALA A 248 22.46 13.55 7.88
C ALA A 248 21.80 13.45 9.27
N ALA A 249 20.78 14.29 9.53
CA ALA A 249 19.91 14.11 10.69
C ALA A 249 18.92 12.95 10.40
N PHE A 250 19.37 11.72 10.66
CA PHE A 250 18.60 10.50 10.41
C PHE A 250 17.79 10.09 11.65
N PHE A 251 16.51 10.48 11.68
CA PHE A 251 15.58 10.16 12.76
C PHE A 251 14.94 8.78 12.56
N SER A 252 14.96 7.92 13.58
CA SER A 252 14.14 6.68 13.61
C SER A 252 13.60 6.40 15.03
N PRO A 253 12.66 5.46 15.22
CA PRO A 253 12.12 5.06 16.52
C PRO A 253 13.10 4.77 17.66
N ARG A 254 14.36 4.42 17.36
CA ARG A 254 15.50 4.32 18.30
C ARG A 254 15.15 3.86 19.73
N ALA A 255 14.43 2.75 19.85
CA ALA A 255 14.05 2.19 21.14
C ALA A 255 15.27 1.75 21.98
N ASP A 256 16.41 1.51 21.33
CA ASP A 256 17.72 1.29 21.93
C ASP A 256 18.30 2.52 22.68
N LEU A 257 17.68 3.69 22.55
CA LEU A 257 17.96 4.90 23.35
C LEU A 257 16.81 5.27 24.30
N LEU A 258 15.74 4.48 24.31
CA LEU A 258 14.52 4.76 25.06
C LEU A 258 14.26 3.76 26.20
N SER A 259 15.04 2.70 26.35
CA SER A 259 14.96 1.73 27.45
C SER A 259 16.28 0.96 27.65
N ASP A 260 16.70 0.75 28.90
CA ASP A 260 17.92 0.00 29.25
C ASP A 260 17.86 -1.50 28.88
N GLU A 261 16.70 -2.13 29.08
CA GLU A 261 16.54 -3.57 29.06
C GLU A 261 15.44 -4.03 28.10
N GLY A 262 15.72 -5.12 27.37
CA GLY A 262 14.75 -5.81 26.52
C GLY A 262 14.98 -5.63 25.01
N ARG A 263 14.15 -6.31 24.21
CA ARG A 263 14.08 -6.07 22.76
C ARG A 263 13.11 -4.92 22.51
N PRO A 264 13.37 -4.02 21.55
CA PRO A 264 12.36 -3.08 21.05
C PRO A 264 11.04 -3.80 20.79
N PRO A 265 9.91 -3.35 21.34
CA PRO A 265 8.63 -3.91 20.96
C PRO A 265 8.39 -3.52 19.49
N GLN A 266 7.77 -4.42 18.73
CA GLN A 266 7.56 -4.27 17.29
C GLN A 266 6.07 -4.20 17.00
N GLN A 267 5.66 -3.54 15.91
CA GLN A 267 4.24 -3.30 15.60
C GLN A 267 3.42 -4.58 15.31
N GLN A 268 4.08 -5.73 15.16
CA GLN A 268 3.54 -7.01 14.69
C GLN A 268 2.89 -6.86 13.31
N VAL A 269 3.68 -7.25 12.32
CA VAL A 269 3.39 -7.07 10.89
C VAL A 269 3.78 -8.37 10.21
N ASP A 270 2.84 -8.99 9.50
CA ASP A 270 3.17 -10.15 8.68
C ASP A 270 4.05 -9.74 7.47
N GLN A 271 4.73 -10.73 6.88
CA GLN A 271 5.68 -10.45 5.80
C GLN A 271 5.00 -9.89 4.54
N SER A 272 3.73 -10.23 4.28
CA SER A 272 3.00 -9.80 3.08
C SER A 272 2.57 -8.32 3.14
N HIS A 273 2.22 -7.82 4.33
CA HIS A 273 1.75 -6.45 4.54
C HIS A 273 2.84 -5.46 4.99
N SER A 274 4.06 -5.92 5.25
CA SER A 274 5.24 -5.08 5.56
C SER A 274 5.36 -3.85 4.62
N GLY A 275 5.37 -4.07 3.30
CA GLY A 275 5.42 -3.01 2.31
C GLY A 275 4.17 -2.12 2.26
N ALA A 276 2.98 -2.67 2.56
CA ALA A 276 1.74 -1.90 2.61
C ALA A 276 1.71 -0.93 3.80
N LEU A 277 2.23 -1.36 4.96
CA LEU A 277 2.40 -0.53 6.15
C LEU A 277 3.24 0.70 5.85
N CYS A 278 4.42 0.52 5.24
CA CYS A 278 5.30 1.60 4.81
C CYS A 278 4.58 2.65 3.95
N VAL A 279 3.83 2.23 2.94
CA VAL A 279 3.12 3.15 2.03
C VAL A 279 1.94 3.86 2.73
N LEU A 280 1.26 3.18 3.67
CA LEU A 280 0.23 3.77 4.50
C LEU A 280 0.80 4.82 5.47
N TYR A 281 2.00 4.59 6.01
CA TYR A 281 2.72 5.51 6.90
C TYR A 281 3.18 6.76 6.14
N LEU A 282 3.86 6.58 5.00
CA LEU A 282 4.27 7.68 4.14
C LEU A 282 3.06 8.55 3.76
N LYS A 283 1.92 7.94 3.40
CA LYS A 283 0.69 8.70 3.17
C LYS A 283 0.26 9.48 4.42
N LYS A 284 0.12 8.81 5.57
CA LYS A 284 -0.41 9.42 6.81
C LYS A 284 0.42 10.62 7.26
N LEU A 285 1.74 10.52 7.16
CA LEU A 285 2.69 11.55 7.58
C LEU A 285 2.75 12.73 6.59
N LEU A 286 2.75 12.46 5.28
CA LEU A 286 2.88 13.49 4.24
C LEU A 286 1.54 14.19 3.90
N GLN A 287 0.39 13.56 4.17
CA GLN A 287 -0.93 14.12 3.85
C GLN A 287 -1.18 15.45 4.56
N GLY A 288 -1.68 16.44 3.83
CA GLY A 288 -1.95 17.77 4.36
C GLY A 288 -0.67 18.55 4.66
N ASN A 289 0.29 18.51 3.73
CA ASN A 289 1.61 19.16 3.82
C ASN A 289 2.34 18.82 5.13
N GLY A 290 2.50 17.53 5.41
CA GLY A 290 3.30 17.08 6.55
C GLY A 290 2.67 17.28 7.92
N LYS A 291 1.36 17.62 8.03
CA LYS A 291 0.74 18.00 9.31
C LYS A 291 0.98 16.96 10.42
N ALA A 292 0.75 15.67 10.14
CA ALA A 292 0.95 14.61 11.14
C ALA A 292 2.43 14.35 11.46
N LEU A 293 3.35 14.70 10.54
CA LEU A 293 4.79 14.64 10.76
C LEU A 293 5.27 15.79 11.67
N PHE A 294 4.69 16.99 11.55
CA PHE A 294 5.19 18.19 12.24
C PHE A 294 4.39 18.61 13.49
N GLU A 295 3.09 18.29 13.59
CA GLU A 295 2.25 18.66 14.74
C GLU A 295 1.88 17.49 15.67
N ASP A 296 1.88 16.25 15.15
CA ASP A 296 1.37 15.07 15.88
C ASP A 296 2.49 14.09 16.28
N SER A 297 3.74 14.32 15.85
CA SER A 297 4.91 13.46 16.09
C SER A 297 6.08 14.25 16.69
N LEU A 298 7.04 13.57 17.33
CA LEU A 298 8.26 14.21 17.86
C LEU A 298 9.50 13.82 17.06
N ARG A 299 10.39 14.80 16.86
CA ARG A 299 11.71 14.64 16.26
C ARG A 299 12.72 15.20 17.26
N ILE A 300 13.45 14.33 17.94
CA ILE A 300 14.24 14.67 19.12
C ILE A 300 15.74 14.50 18.85
N PRO A 301 16.54 15.59 18.83
CA PRO A 301 17.99 15.52 18.88
C PRO A 301 18.44 15.18 20.32
N LEU A 302 18.95 13.97 20.53
CA LEU A 302 19.24 13.40 21.85
C LEU A 302 20.74 13.08 22.01
N TYR A 303 21.37 13.70 23.01
CA TYR A 303 22.74 13.38 23.44
C TYR A 303 22.74 12.21 24.43
N ASP A 304 23.36 11.11 24.02
CA ASP A 304 23.59 9.95 24.88
C ASP A 304 24.70 10.20 25.92
N GLU A 305 24.91 9.25 26.83
CA GLU A 305 25.93 9.34 27.89
C GLU A 305 27.36 9.50 27.36
N ASN A 306 27.63 9.04 26.14
CA ASN A 306 28.93 9.14 25.48
C ASN A 306 29.12 10.49 24.77
N ASN A 307 28.20 11.45 24.99
CA ASN A 307 28.14 12.76 24.33
C ASN A 307 27.97 12.66 22.80
N LYS A 308 27.48 11.54 22.28
CA LYS A 308 27.14 11.40 20.86
C LYS A 308 25.72 11.88 20.64
N LEU A 309 25.54 12.73 19.62
CA LEU A 309 24.23 13.17 19.17
C LEU A 309 23.56 12.06 18.35
N ASN A 310 22.34 11.71 18.73
CA ASN A 310 21.45 10.78 18.04
C ASN A 310 20.12 11.48 17.71
N TYR A 311 19.31 10.88 16.85
CA TYR A 311 18.06 11.47 16.38
C TYR A 311 16.92 10.46 16.53
N VAL A 312 15.94 10.79 17.39
CA VAL A 312 14.83 9.90 17.76
C VAL A 312 13.51 10.40 17.15
N PHE A 313 12.78 9.51 16.48
CA PHE A 313 11.46 9.78 15.92
C PHE A 313 10.37 9.09 16.76
N ILE A 314 9.46 9.87 17.35
CA ILE A 314 8.28 9.29 18.00
C ILE A 314 7.08 9.51 17.07
N PRO A 315 6.52 8.45 16.48
CA PRO A 315 5.51 8.56 15.45
C PRO A 315 4.16 9.07 16.00
N PRO A 316 3.29 9.64 15.13
CA PRO A 316 2.02 10.21 15.56
C PRO A 316 1.03 9.11 15.97
N PRO A 317 0.12 9.35 16.91
CA PRO A 317 -0.66 8.28 17.53
C PRO A 317 -1.61 7.58 16.55
N ASN A 318 -1.98 8.28 15.46
CA ASN A 318 -2.89 7.77 14.42
C ASN A 318 -2.32 6.62 13.57
N ILE A 319 -1.08 6.19 13.82
CA ILE A 319 -0.46 4.98 13.26
C ILE A 319 -0.63 3.75 14.15
N MET A 320 -0.94 3.91 15.44
CA MET A 320 -1.11 2.80 16.39
C MET A 320 -2.27 1.87 16.00
N GLN A 321 -3.24 2.40 15.23
CA GLN A 321 -4.33 1.61 14.62
C GLN A 321 -3.85 0.47 13.69
N TYR A 322 -2.59 0.52 13.22
CA TYR A 322 -1.99 -0.51 12.37
C TYR A 322 -1.19 -1.55 13.18
N SER A 323 -1.00 -1.36 14.49
CA SER A 323 -0.21 -2.26 15.35
C SER A 323 -1.10 -3.29 16.05
N GLN A 324 -0.89 -4.58 15.78
CA GLN A 324 -1.51 -5.63 16.60
C GLN A 324 -0.85 -5.73 17.98
N ASN A 325 0.46 -5.51 18.07
CA ASN A 325 1.18 -5.69 19.32
C ASN A 325 0.77 -4.65 20.36
N ASP A 326 0.13 -5.12 21.44
CA ASP A 326 -0.22 -4.31 22.60
C ASP A 326 1.02 -3.79 23.35
N LYS A 327 2.11 -4.57 23.41
CA LYS A 327 3.38 -4.16 24.03
C LYS A 327 3.99 -2.95 23.29
N PHE A 328 3.83 -2.87 21.97
CA PHE A 328 4.26 -1.70 21.18
C PHE A 328 3.48 -0.45 21.58
N ILE A 329 2.15 -0.54 21.61
CA ILE A 329 1.29 0.61 21.94
C ILE A 329 1.54 1.05 23.38
N LYS A 330 1.62 0.11 24.33
CA LYS A 330 1.91 0.38 25.75
C LYS A 330 3.25 1.07 25.96
N PHE A 331 4.30 0.68 25.23
CA PHE A 331 5.61 1.34 25.30
C PHE A 331 5.51 2.84 24.98
N TYR A 332 4.83 3.22 23.89
CA TYR A 332 4.65 4.65 23.58
C TYR A 332 3.69 5.36 24.53
N GLN A 333 2.68 4.68 25.07
CA GLN A 333 1.83 5.25 26.12
C GLN A 333 2.62 5.55 27.40
N MET A 334 3.51 4.65 27.82
CA MET A 334 4.42 4.84 28.96
C MET A 334 5.44 5.95 28.71
N LEU A 335 6.00 6.02 27.50
CA LEU A 335 6.92 7.09 27.07
C LEU A 335 6.27 8.48 27.11
N MET A 336 4.94 8.56 26.96
CA MET A 336 4.13 9.77 27.15
C MET A 336 3.68 9.99 28.60
N GLY A 337 4.14 9.19 29.56
CA GLY A 337 3.83 9.31 30.99
C GLY A 337 2.56 8.58 31.46
N ARG A 338 1.89 7.80 30.59
CA ARG A 338 0.74 6.98 31.01
C ARG A 338 1.21 5.79 31.84
N LYS A 339 0.65 5.63 33.03
CA LYS A 339 0.83 4.40 33.82
C LYS A 339 -0.04 3.29 33.21
N VAL A 340 0.58 2.20 32.78
CA VAL A 340 -0.09 1.05 32.15
C VAL A 340 0.49 -0.25 32.70
N GLU A 341 -0.33 -1.30 32.80
CA GLU A 341 0.13 -2.63 33.21
C GLU A 341 0.81 -3.35 32.04
N ILE A 342 2.05 -3.77 32.27
CA ILE A 342 2.93 -4.46 31.32
C ILE A 342 3.28 -5.86 31.81
N SER A 343 3.63 -6.75 30.88
CA SER A 343 4.16 -8.07 31.22
C SER A 343 5.64 -8.00 31.63
N SER A 344 6.11 -8.98 32.41
CA SER A 344 7.47 -9.00 32.96
C SER A 344 8.60 -9.15 31.93
N ASP A 345 8.27 -9.40 30.67
CA ASP A 345 9.17 -9.48 29.52
C ASP A 345 9.17 -8.21 28.65
N GLN A 346 8.31 -7.22 28.96
CA GLN A 346 8.19 -5.99 28.18
C GLN A 346 9.22 -4.94 28.66
N PRO A 347 9.97 -4.29 27.74
CA PRO A 347 10.84 -3.18 28.09
C PRO A 347 10.07 -2.02 28.71
N THR A 348 10.60 -1.46 29.80
CA THR A 348 10.11 -0.21 30.40
C THR A 348 10.87 0.96 29.77
N PRO A 349 10.19 1.95 29.14
CA PRO A 349 10.85 3.13 28.63
C PRO A 349 11.33 4.06 29.76
N HIS A 350 12.41 4.79 29.51
CA HIS A 350 12.84 5.91 30.34
C HIS A 350 11.79 7.05 30.34
N ASP A 351 11.87 7.92 31.35
CA ASP A 351 11.12 9.17 31.34
C ASP A 351 11.65 10.11 30.24
N LEU A 352 10.76 10.49 29.30
CA LEU A 352 11.14 11.29 28.14
C LEU A 352 11.41 12.76 28.50
N GLN A 353 10.81 13.31 29.56
CA GLN A 353 11.19 14.64 30.05
C GLN A 353 12.59 14.62 30.68
N GLN A 354 12.94 13.55 31.41
CA GLN A 354 14.29 13.37 31.96
C GLN A 354 15.32 13.24 30.82
N LEU A 355 15.08 12.41 29.81
CA LEU A 355 15.97 12.27 28.65
C LEU A 355 16.18 13.61 27.93
N LEU A 356 15.10 14.38 27.70
CA LEU A 356 15.19 15.73 27.12
C LEU A 356 15.99 16.69 28.01
N LEU A 357 15.79 16.63 29.33
CA LEU A 357 16.45 17.48 30.32
C LEU A 357 17.96 17.21 30.39
N GLU A 358 18.36 15.95 30.44
CA GLU A 358 19.77 15.54 30.39
C GLU A 358 20.41 15.91 29.07
N SER A 359 19.75 15.59 27.95
CA SER A 359 20.24 15.97 26.61
C SER A 359 20.40 17.48 26.47
N ARG A 360 19.50 18.29 27.03
CA ARG A 360 19.60 19.76 27.06
C ARG A 360 20.81 20.23 27.86
N ILE A 361 21.15 19.55 28.96
CA ILE A 361 22.33 19.87 29.78
C ILE A 361 23.62 19.48 29.04
N ARG A 362 23.70 18.26 28.49
CA ARG A 362 24.83 17.79 27.66
C ARG A 362 25.06 18.74 26.48
N ALA A 363 24.02 19.10 25.73
CA ALA A 363 24.10 20.04 24.61
C ALA A 363 24.71 21.40 25.00
N ARG A 364 24.30 21.99 26.15
CA ARG A 364 24.88 23.25 26.65
C ARG A 364 26.36 23.12 27.04
N LEU A 365 26.76 22.00 27.64
CA LEU A 365 28.16 21.73 27.99
C LEU A 365 29.05 21.53 26.77
N LEU A 366 28.48 21.04 25.67
CA LEU A 366 29.15 20.83 24.38
C LEU A 366 29.08 22.05 23.44
N GLY A 367 28.41 23.13 23.85
CA GLY A 367 28.24 24.36 23.06
C GLY A 367 27.14 24.31 21.99
N ASP A 368 26.38 23.22 21.88
CA ASP A 368 25.21 23.14 20.99
C ASP A 368 23.99 23.82 21.62
N HIS A 369 23.97 25.14 21.49
CA HIS A 369 22.84 25.97 21.90
C HIS A 369 21.55 25.66 21.10
N LYS A 370 21.64 25.16 19.86
CA LYS A 370 20.48 24.86 19.01
C LYS A 370 19.74 23.63 19.52
N THR A 371 20.44 22.53 19.78
CA THR A 371 19.86 21.32 20.38
C THR A 371 19.35 21.60 21.80
N ALA A 372 20.06 22.43 22.58
CA ALA A 372 19.59 22.84 23.90
C ALA A 372 18.29 23.66 23.85
N GLU A 373 18.12 24.56 22.87
CA GLU A 373 16.91 25.37 22.72
C GLU A 373 15.74 24.57 22.14
N LEU A 374 16.00 23.64 21.21
CA LEU A 374 15.00 22.68 20.73
C LEU A 374 14.48 21.78 21.86
N ASN A 375 15.38 21.19 22.66
CA ASN A 375 14.98 20.30 23.74
C ASN A 375 14.28 21.04 24.89
N GLN A 376 14.63 22.31 25.16
CA GLN A 376 13.84 23.17 26.04
C GLN A 376 12.42 23.37 25.50
N ASN A 377 12.27 23.73 24.22
CA ASN A 377 10.97 23.90 23.56
C ASN A 377 10.10 22.63 23.54
N LEU A 378 10.72 21.44 23.57
CA LEU A 378 10.02 20.16 23.69
C LEU A 378 9.55 19.89 25.12
N ILE A 379 10.38 20.17 26.13
CA ILE A 379 10.01 20.08 27.56
C ILE A 379 8.84 21.03 27.86
N ASP A 380 8.94 22.30 27.47
CA ASP A 380 7.94 23.35 27.75
C ASP A 380 6.55 23.07 27.15
N LYS A 381 6.45 22.11 26.21
CA LYS A 381 5.22 21.73 25.50
C LYS A 381 4.82 20.28 25.76
N PHE A 382 5.59 19.54 26.56
CA PHE A 382 5.47 18.09 26.66
C PHE A 382 4.10 17.65 27.15
N ASP A 383 3.59 18.23 28.23
CA ASP A 383 2.33 17.81 28.86
C ASP A 383 1.15 17.97 27.88
N THR A 384 1.05 19.13 27.22
CA THR A 384 0.03 19.41 26.20
C THR A 384 0.18 18.51 24.96
N PHE A 385 1.42 18.16 24.58
CA PHE A 385 1.66 17.19 23.51
C PHE A 385 1.23 15.78 23.92
N SER A 386 1.61 15.33 25.12
CA SER A 386 1.26 14.01 25.67
C SER A 386 -0.25 13.83 25.78
N GLU A 387 -0.99 14.78 26.35
CA GLU A 387 -2.46 14.70 26.43
C GLU A 387 -3.12 14.58 25.05
N LYS A 388 -2.62 15.34 24.06
CA LYS A 388 -3.07 15.28 22.66
C LYS A 388 -2.72 13.92 22.03
N TRP A 389 -1.50 13.43 22.25
CA TRP A 389 -0.99 12.18 21.70
C TRP A 389 -1.73 10.98 22.27
N LEU A 390 -1.87 10.89 23.59
CA LEU A 390 -2.56 9.82 24.30
C LEU A 390 -4.04 9.73 23.92
N ARG A 391 -4.76 10.86 23.83
CA ARG A 391 -6.15 10.87 23.32
C ARG A 391 -6.22 10.35 21.89
N GLY A 392 -5.31 10.80 21.01
CA GLY A 392 -5.20 10.31 19.65
C GLY A 392 -4.83 8.82 19.56
N CYS A 393 -4.17 8.27 20.59
CA CYS A 393 -3.79 6.87 20.67
C CYS A 393 -5.00 6.01 21.09
N ASP A 394 -5.77 6.43 22.08
CA ASP A 394 -7.02 5.76 22.46
C ASP A 394 -7.99 5.72 21.28
N GLU A 395 -8.14 6.85 20.59
CA GLU A 395 -8.86 6.95 19.31
C GLU A 395 -8.35 6.02 18.20
N ALA A 396 -7.06 5.64 18.21
CA ALA A 396 -6.46 4.75 17.23
C ALA A 396 -6.67 3.28 17.62
N CYS A 397 -6.58 2.96 18.91
CA CYS A 397 -6.92 1.66 19.47
C CYS A 397 -8.40 1.35 19.26
N GLU A 398 -9.33 2.26 19.56
CA GLU A 398 -10.77 2.06 19.32
C GLU A 398 -11.07 1.71 17.85
N LYS A 399 -10.37 2.34 16.89
CA LYS A 399 -10.53 2.08 15.45
C LYS A 399 -9.96 0.73 15.01
N ARG A 400 -8.91 0.25 15.68
CA ARG A 400 -8.32 -1.09 15.51
C ARG A 400 -9.24 -2.15 16.11
N ASP A 401 -9.60 -1.99 17.37
CA ASP A 401 -10.36 -2.93 18.18
C ASP A 401 -11.79 -3.12 17.64
N ALA A 402 -12.37 -2.09 17.01
CA ALA A 402 -13.64 -2.19 16.28
C ALA A 402 -13.56 -3.02 14.98
N MET A 403 -12.38 -3.45 14.54
CA MET A 403 -12.15 -4.34 13.39
C MET A 403 -11.40 -5.64 13.76
N LEU A 404 -10.92 -5.80 14.99
CA LEU A 404 -10.28 -7.02 15.47
C LEU A 404 -11.35 -8.01 15.96
N PHE A 405 -11.57 -9.07 15.18
CA PHE A 405 -12.37 -10.21 15.59
C PHE A 405 -11.50 -11.26 16.27
N ILE A 406 -11.24 -11.03 17.57
CA ILE A 406 -10.90 -12.04 18.62
C ILE A 406 -9.93 -13.14 18.15
N ASP A 407 -8.62 -13.05 18.41
CA ASP A 407 -8.04 -13.33 19.73
C ASP A 407 -6.63 -12.71 19.89
N ASN A 408 -6.08 -12.68 21.12
CA ASN A 408 -4.71 -12.23 21.40
C ASN A 408 -3.64 -13.30 21.05
N ASP A 409 -3.81 -14.02 19.95
CA ASP A 409 -2.82 -14.99 19.44
C ASP A 409 -1.81 -14.26 18.53
N GLU A 410 -0.51 -14.44 18.80
CA GLU A 410 0.57 -13.84 18.02
C GLU A 410 0.59 -14.32 16.55
N THR A 411 -0.09 -15.43 16.24
CA THR A 411 -0.27 -15.97 14.88
C THR A 411 -1.45 -15.36 14.10
N SER A 412 -2.27 -14.49 14.72
CA SER A 412 -3.43 -13.88 14.06
C SER A 412 -3.04 -12.79 13.04
N TYR A 413 -3.65 -12.80 11.85
CA TYR A 413 -3.38 -11.82 10.79
C TYR A 413 -3.89 -10.41 11.14
N ASN A 414 -3.18 -9.38 10.67
CA ASN A 414 -3.54 -7.97 10.89
C ASN A 414 -4.71 -7.54 9.99
N ILE A 415 -5.94 -7.91 10.37
CA ILE A 415 -7.18 -7.66 9.59
C ILE A 415 -7.32 -6.17 9.21
N TYR A 416 -6.99 -5.23 10.10
CA TYR A 416 -7.05 -3.80 9.82
C TYR A 416 -6.04 -3.37 8.74
N LEU A 417 -4.79 -3.84 8.84
CA LEU A 417 -3.75 -3.54 7.86
C LEU A 417 -4.04 -4.22 6.51
N ALA A 418 -4.49 -5.46 6.51
CA ALA A 418 -4.93 -6.19 5.32
C ALA A 418 -6.08 -5.46 4.59
N TYR A 419 -7.09 -4.99 5.34
CA TYR A 419 -8.15 -4.15 4.79
C TYR A 419 -7.61 -2.82 4.24
N ALA A 420 -6.69 -2.17 4.94
CA ALA A 420 -6.05 -0.94 4.49
C ALA A 420 -5.22 -1.14 3.21
N ALA A 421 -4.58 -2.30 3.05
CA ALA A 421 -3.85 -2.72 1.86
C ALA A 421 -4.78 -3.03 0.68
N LYS A 422 -5.88 -3.78 0.89
CA LYS A 422 -6.89 -4.02 -0.16
C LYS A 422 -7.46 -2.68 -0.67
N ARG A 423 -7.88 -1.80 0.24
CA ARG A 423 -8.35 -0.44 -0.09
C ARG A 423 -7.32 0.45 -0.78
N LEU A 424 -6.02 0.16 -0.66
CA LEU A 424 -4.97 0.89 -1.34
C LEU A 424 -4.97 0.52 -2.83
N LEU A 425 -5.06 -0.78 -3.13
CA LEU A 425 -5.13 -1.31 -4.49
C LEU A 425 -6.49 -1.00 -5.15
N ASP A 426 -7.60 -1.13 -4.44
CA ASP A 426 -8.95 -0.81 -4.95
C ASP A 426 -9.05 0.63 -5.47
N LYS A 427 -8.38 1.58 -4.80
CA LYS A 427 -8.39 3.01 -5.16
C LYS A 427 -7.58 3.32 -6.41
N VAL A 428 -6.60 2.50 -6.73
CA VAL A 428 -5.81 2.55 -7.97
C VAL A 428 -6.59 1.89 -9.11
N ARG A 429 -7.22 0.74 -8.83
CA ARG A 429 -7.97 -0.08 -9.81
C ARG A 429 -9.38 0.45 -10.11
N SER A 430 -9.93 1.32 -9.27
CA SER A 430 -11.23 1.98 -9.51
C SER A 430 -11.20 2.75 -10.84
N PRO A 431 -12.20 2.58 -11.73
CA PRO A 431 -12.27 3.30 -13.00
C PRO A 431 -12.12 4.81 -12.83
N LYS A 432 -11.41 5.46 -13.77
CA LYS A 432 -11.21 6.91 -13.75
C LYS A 432 -12.54 7.63 -13.95
N GLU A 433 -13.12 8.16 -12.87
CA GLU A 433 -14.04 9.29 -12.97
C GLU A 433 -13.28 10.49 -13.54
N GLU A 434 -13.36 10.67 -14.86
CA GLU A 434 -13.31 12.01 -15.43
C GLU A 434 -14.53 12.76 -14.92
N ARG A 435 -14.30 13.62 -13.91
CA ARG A 435 -15.22 14.70 -13.64
C ARG A 435 -15.16 15.66 -14.82
N VAL A 436 -16.02 15.43 -15.80
CA VAL A 436 -16.55 16.53 -16.60
C VAL A 436 -17.20 17.48 -15.60
N GLU A 437 -16.51 18.57 -15.28
CA GLU A 437 -17.13 19.68 -14.59
C GLU A 437 -18.17 20.26 -15.55
N GLN A 438 -19.44 19.91 -15.33
CA GLN A 438 -20.57 20.62 -15.90
C GLN A 438 -20.66 21.99 -15.21
N ASP A 439 -19.68 22.85 -15.54
CA ASP A 439 -19.64 24.25 -15.15
C ASP A 439 -20.88 24.94 -15.75
N SER A 440 -21.91 25.02 -14.90
CA SER A 440 -23.26 25.46 -15.27
C SER A 440 -23.35 26.99 -15.35
N THR A 441 -22.19 27.65 -15.51
CA THR A 441 -22.01 29.10 -15.48
C THR A 441 -21.69 29.68 -16.86
N THR A 442 -21.20 28.88 -17.81
CA THR A 442 -20.77 29.35 -19.16
C THR A 442 -21.94 29.65 -20.10
N GLY A 443 -23.15 29.12 -19.81
CA GLY A 443 -24.33 29.18 -20.69
C GLY A 443 -25.02 30.54 -20.87
N LYS A 444 -24.47 31.66 -20.35
CA LYS A 444 -25.11 32.99 -20.39
C LYS A 444 -24.25 34.16 -20.87
N LYS A 445 -23.00 33.96 -21.32
CA LYS A 445 -22.19 35.06 -21.91
C LYS A 445 -22.14 35.08 -23.44
N GLN A 446 -22.03 33.94 -24.12
CA GLN A 446 -21.94 33.92 -25.60
C GLN A 446 -23.27 34.22 -26.31
N LYS A 447 -24.41 34.16 -25.61
CA LYS A 447 -25.75 34.43 -26.19
C LYS A 447 -26.15 35.92 -26.25
N LYS A 448 -25.18 36.84 -26.21
CA LYS A 448 -25.40 38.29 -26.37
C LYS A 448 -24.45 39.01 -27.32
N GLU A 449 -23.50 38.30 -27.92
CA GLU A 449 -22.54 38.85 -28.90
C GLU A 449 -22.71 38.27 -30.32
N GLN A 450 -23.68 37.37 -30.53
CA GLN A 450 -24.01 36.81 -31.85
C GLN A 450 -25.31 37.37 -32.47
N GLU A 451 -26.14 38.10 -31.71
CA GLU A 451 -27.34 38.79 -32.23
C GLU A 451 -27.04 40.19 -32.80
N ALA A 452 -25.78 40.67 -32.68
CA ALA A 452 -25.37 42.02 -33.09
C ALA A 452 -24.66 42.09 -34.46
N THR A 453 -24.37 40.95 -35.10
CA THR A 453 -23.36 40.88 -36.19
C THR A 453 -23.85 40.20 -37.48
N ASN A 454 -25.12 39.75 -37.53
CA ASN A 454 -25.74 39.14 -38.72
C ASN A 454 -26.91 39.98 -39.27
N VAL A 455 -26.73 41.30 -39.33
CA VAL A 455 -27.62 42.22 -40.09
C VAL A 455 -26.80 42.92 -41.17
N LEU A 456 -26.32 42.15 -42.15
CA LEU A 456 -25.86 42.59 -43.47
C LEU A 456 -25.49 41.39 -44.35
N LEU A 457 -25.54 41.58 -45.68
CA LEU A 457 -25.21 40.63 -46.75
C LEU A 457 -26.14 39.42 -46.89
N ASN A 458 -27.20 39.73 -47.65
CA ASN A 458 -28.18 38.85 -48.25
C ASN A 458 -27.59 38.01 -49.42
N ASP A 459 -28.38 37.01 -49.84
CA ASP A 459 -28.54 36.48 -51.21
C ASP A 459 -27.78 35.25 -51.78
N SER A 460 -28.65 34.40 -52.39
CA SER A 460 -28.49 33.57 -53.60
C SER A 460 -28.21 32.05 -53.51
N GLN A 461 -29.14 31.30 -54.13
CA GLN A 461 -29.11 29.92 -54.68
C GLN A 461 -29.01 28.73 -53.70
N GLU A 462 -29.80 27.63 -53.71
CA GLU A 462 -31.00 27.08 -54.42
C GLU A 462 -30.74 25.65 -54.98
N HIS A 463 -31.75 24.77 -54.83
CA HIS A 463 -31.92 23.45 -55.51
C HIS A 463 -30.89 22.32 -55.22
N ALA A 464 -31.16 21.01 -55.34
CA ALA A 464 -32.37 20.14 -55.30
C ALA A 464 -31.88 18.62 -55.30
N VAL A 465 -32.64 17.51 -55.27
CA VAL A 465 -34.09 17.17 -55.16
C VAL A 465 -34.26 15.69 -54.71
N GLU A 466 -35.28 15.36 -53.90
CA GLU A 466 -35.96 14.03 -53.72
C GLU A 466 -35.15 12.73 -53.40
N ALA A 467 -35.75 11.55 -53.18
CA ALA A 467 -36.85 11.11 -52.28
C ALA A 467 -37.04 9.58 -52.36
N ARG A 468 -37.60 8.93 -51.31
CA ARG A 468 -38.72 7.95 -51.40
C ARG A 468 -39.16 7.39 -50.05
N VAL A 469 -40.39 6.87 -50.04
CA VAL A 469 -41.16 6.39 -48.88
C VAL A 469 -41.94 5.14 -49.31
N ASN A 470 -42.20 4.19 -48.39
CA ASN A 470 -43.55 3.63 -48.15
C ASN A 470 -43.55 2.46 -47.14
N ALA A 471 -44.68 2.34 -46.46
CA ALA A 471 -45.05 1.23 -45.59
C ALA A 471 -46.38 0.62 -46.05
N SER A 472 -46.79 -0.51 -45.49
CA SER A 472 -48.17 -1.00 -45.51
C SER A 472 -48.46 -1.98 -44.38
N GLN A 473 -49.68 -1.94 -43.84
CA GLN A 473 -50.30 -2.92 -42.95
C GLN A 473 -51.70 -3.25 -43.46
N LYS A 474 -52.26 -4.42 -43.10
CA LYS A 474 -53.70 -4.72 -42.77
C LYS A 474 -53.90 -6.24 -42.60
N GLU A 475 -54.47 -6.69 -41.47
CA GLU A 475 -55.84 -7.26 -41.32
C GLU A 475 -56.07 -8.61 -42.06
N GLY A 476 -56.57 -9.72 -41.47
CA GLY A 476 -57.31 -9.93 -40.21
C GLY A 476 -57.24 -11.38 -39.61
N PRO A 477 -58.27 -11.86 -38.87
CA PRO A 477 -58.17 -12.90 -37.79
C PRO A 477 -58.83 -14.28 -38.11
N PRO A 478 -59.01 -15.26 -37.17
CA PRO A 478 -58.38 -15.56 -35.86
C PRO A 478 -57.94 -17.06 -35.64
N GLN A 479 -57.44 -17.37 -34.43
CA GLN A 479 -57.60 -18.62 -33.62
C GLN A 479 -56.38 -19.50 -33.23
N THR A 480 -56.50 -20.04 -32.00
CA THR A 480 -55.86 -21.23 -31.36
C THR A 480 -54.38 -21.23 -30.93
N SER A 481 -54.20 -21.52 -29.63
CA SER A 481 -53.03 -22.12 -28.95
C SER A 481 -51.65 -21.47 -29.10
N ILE A 482 -51.29 -20.63 -28.12
CA ILE A 482 -49.89 -20.33 -27.76
C ILE A 482 -49.52 -21.21 -26.55
N PRO A 483 -48.49 -22.07 -26.62
CA PRO A 483 -47.94 -22.74 -25.44
C PRO A 483 -47.26 -21.73 -24.50
N GLN A 484 -47.39 -21.92 -23.20
CA GLN A 484 -46.60 -21.15 -22.23
C GLN A 484 -45.11 -21.46 -22.42
N THR A 485 -44.29 -20.43 -22.60
CA THR A 485 -42.83 -20.56 -22.59
C THR A 485 -42.34 -20.13 -21.22
N ASP A 486 -41.66 -21.03 -20.51
CA ASP A 486 -41.16 -20.78 -19.15
C ASP A 486 -40.17 -19.60 -19.10
N ARG A 487 -40.28 -18.77 -18.05
CA ARG A 487 -39.24 -17.79 -17.74
C ARG A 487 -37.98 -18.55 -17.27
N PRO A 488 -36.78 -18.19 -17.75
CA PRO A 488 -35.55 -18.86 -17.33
C PRO A 488 -35.30 -18.66 -15.83
N SER A 489 -34.80 -19.71 -15.18
CA SER A 489 -34.38 -19.66 -13.78
C SER A 489 -33.12 -18.81 -13.62
N ILE A 490 -33.08 -18.01 -12.55
CA ILE A 490 -31.94 -17.18 -12.18
C ILE A 490 -30.73 -18.09 -11.90
N SER A 491 -29.57 -17.79 -12.47
CA SER A 491 -28.35 -18.51 -12.09
C SER A 491 -27.95 -18.14 -10.65
N SER A 492 -27.68 -19.15 -9.83
CA SER A 492 -27.23 -18.97 -8.43
C SER A 492 -26.02 -18.04 -8.34
N GLN A 493 -25.12 -18.11 -9.33
CA GLN A 493 -23.94 -17.26 -9.45
C GLN A 493 -24.26 -15.75 -9.55
N ALA A 494 -25.35 -15.36 -10.21
CA ALA A 494 -25.77 -13.95 -10.26
C ALA A 494 -26.33 -13.46 -8.92
N LYS A 495 -27.03 -14.36 -8.20
CA LYS A 495 -27.62 -14.09 -6.88
C LYS A 495 -26.55 -13.91 -5.80
N GLU A 496 -25.54 -14.78 -5.74
CA GLU A 496 -24.44 -14.62 -4.79
C GLU A 496 -23.60 -13.37 -5.10
N LYS A 497 -23.30 -13.09 -6.38
CA LYS A 497 -22.59 -11.87 -6.78
C LYS A 497 -23.32 -10.57 -6.38
N PHE A 498 -24.65 -10.57 -6.36
CA PHE A 498 -25.40 -9.43 -5.84
C PHE A 498 -25.25 -9.29 -4.32
N LYS A 499 -25.21 -10.39 -3.56
CA LYS A 499 -24.90 -10.35 -2.12
C LYS A 499 -23.48 -9.84 -1.87
N GLU A 500 -22.48 -10.27 -2.65
CA GLU A 500 -21.10 -9.79 -2.56
C GLU A 500 -21.02 -8.26 -2.72
N ASP A 501 -21.54 -7.69 -3.81
CA ASP A 501 -21.59 -6.23 -4.06
C ASP A 501 -22.35 -5.47 -2.93
N LEU A 502 -23.37 -6.08 -2.32
CA LEU A 502 -24.13 -5.51 -1.20
C LEU A 502 -23.35 -5.56 0.14
N GLN A 503 -22.67 -6.67 0.42
CA GLN A 503 -21.85 -6.86 1.61
C GLN A 503 -20.63 -5.93 1.59
N ASP A 504 -19.95 -5.81 0.44
CA ASP A 504 -18.85 -4.86 0.23
C ASP A 504 -19.31 -3.41 0.44
N TYR A 505 -20.55 -3.07 0.03
CA TYR A 505 -21.13 -1.76 0.32
C TYR A 505 -21.35 -1.51 1.82
N VAL A 506 -21.92 -2.49 2.54
CA VAL A 506 -22.13 -2.38 4.00
C VAL A 506 -20.81 -2.22 4.73
N PHE A 507 -19.82 -3.06 4.42
CA PHE A 507 -18.48 -3.01 5.00
C PHE A 507 -17.78 -1.67 4.74
N LYS A 508 -17.80 -1.19 3.48
CA LYS A 508 -17.33 0.14 3.08
C LYS A 508 -18.05 1.26 3.82
N ARG A 509 -19.37 1.13 4.07
CA ARG A 509 -20.15 2.14 4.81
C ARG A 509 -19.91 2.12 6.31
N MET A 510 -19.69 0.97 6.94
CA MET A 510 -19.28 0.90 8.34
C MET A 510 -17.93 1.61 8.55
N SER A 511 -16.96 1.40 7.64
CA SER A 511 -15.69 2.14 7.67
C SER A 511 -15.82 3.65 7.46
N GLU A 512 -16.87 4.14 6.78
CA GLU A 512 -17.12 5.58 6.63
C GLU A 512 -17.89 6.15 7.85
N ALA A 513 -18.86 5.40 8.39
CA ALA A 513 -19.74 5.81 9.47
C ALA A 513 -19.06 5.87 10.85
N GLY A 514 -18.00 5.08 11.07
CA GLY A 514 -17.18 5.11 12.29
C GLY A 514 -16.38 6.41 12.51
N SER A 515 -16.59 7.45 11.71
CA SER A 515 -16.05 8.80 11.92
C SER A 515 -17.13 9.76 12.43
N HIS A 516 -17.06 10.14 13.70
CA HIS A 516 -17.95 11.17 14.27
C HIS A 516 -17.65 12.59 13.71
N ASP A 517 -16.52 12.79 13.04
CA ASP A 517 -16.04 14.11 12.60
C ASP A 517 -16.83 14.77 11.46
N PHE A 518 -17.70 14.05 10.75
CA PHE A 518 -18.51 14.66 9.67
C PHE A 518 -19.60 15.63 10.17
N ALA A 519 -19.72 15.83 11.49
CA ALA A 519 -20.58 16.85 12.11
C ALA A 519 -19.83 18.11 12.58
N ALA A 520 -18.51 18.07 12.78
CA ALA A 520 -17.77 19.14 13.46
C ALA A 520 -17.28 20.29 12.54
N HIS A 521 -16.99 20.00 11.26
CA HIS A 521 -16.28 20.91 10.36
C HIS A 521 -17.14 21.57 9.26
N HIS A 522 -18.36 22.01 9.59
CA HIS A 522 -19.10 23.01 8.79
C HIS A 522 -19.89 24.00 9.66
N ARG A 523 -19.20 24.83 10.46
CA ARG A 523 -19.78 26.03 11.09
C ARG A 523 -19.59 27.30 10.25
N THR A 524 -20.00 27.25 8.99
CA THR A 524 -20.18 28.44 8.14
C THR A 524 -21.61 28.43 7.60
N LYS A 525 -22.29 29.59 7.67
CA LYS A 525 -23.74 29.70 7.44
C LYS A 525 -24.13 29.46 5.97
N ILE A 526 -25.05 28.54 5.71
CA ILE A 526 -26.41 28.78 5.15
C ILE A 526 -27.14 27.44 4.95
N ILE A 527 -28.48 27.49 4.92
CA ILE A 527 -29.36 26.32 4.99
C ILE A 527 -29.35 25.52 3.67
N THR A 528 -28.93 24.26 3.75
CA THR A 528 -29.49 23.16 2.94
C THR A 528 -29.69 21.95 3.83
N LEU A 529 -30.95 21.66 4.18
CA LEU A 529 -31.34 20.42 4.83
C LEU A 529 -31.09 19.26 3.86
N LYS A 530 -30.09 18.41 4.16
CA LYS A 530 -29.85 17.17 3.41
C LYS A 530 -30.90 16.14 3.79
N PHE A 531 -32.07 16.21 3.14
CA PHE A 531 -33.08 15.15 3.15
C PHE A 531 -32.50 13.89 2.48
N GLY A 532 -31.86 13.03 3.26
CA GLY A 532 -31.24 11.80 2.77
C GLY A 532 -30.91 10.83 3.89
N TYR A 533 -31.06 9.54 3.59
CA TYR A 533 -30.93 8.44 4.56
C TYR A 533 -29.52 8.36 5.16
N SER A 534 -29.46 8.13 6.47
CA SER A 534 -28.21 7.96 7.22
C SER A 534 -27.43 6.72 6.78
N ALA A 535 -26.16 6.63 7.18
CA ALA A 535 -25.36 5.44 6.93
C ALA A 535 -25.98 4.19 7.60
N GLU A 536 -26.49 4.33 8.83
CA GLU A 536 -27.20 3.27 9.55
C GLU A 536 -28.46 2.80 8.81
N GLN A 537 -29.28 3.73 8.31
CA GLN A 537 -30.48 3.40 7.52
C GLN A 537 -30.13 2.65 6.23
N LYS A 538 -29.07 3.08 5.52
CA LYS A 538 -28.60 2.39 4.30
C LYS A 538 -27.99 1.02 4.60
N ILE A 539 -27.30 0.83 5.73
CA ILE A 539 -26.80 -0.48 6.15
C ILE A 539 -27.95 -1.42 6.53
N ALA A 540 -28.92 -0.95 7.33
CA ALA A 540 -30.09 -1.72 7.72
C ALA A 540 -30.91 -2.18 6.50
N ALA A 541 -31.16 -1.27 5.55
CA ALA A 541 -31.88 -1.58 4.33
C ALA A 541 -31.16 -2.62 3.44
N VAL A 542 -29.82 -2.57 3.36
CA VAL A 542 -29.03 -3.58 2.63
C VAL A 542 -29.07 -4.93 3.34
N ASN A 543 -28.92 -4.98 4.66
CA ASN A 543 -28.99 -6.25 5.40
C ASN A 543 -30.36 -6.93 5.23
N LYS A 544 -31.44 -6.15 5.20
CA LYS A 544 -32.80 -6.65 4.87
C LYS A 544 -32.92 -7.15 3.43
N LEU A 545 -32.25 -6.50 2.47
CA LEU A 545 -32.24 -6.94 1.08
C LEU A 545 -31.44 -8.25 0.90
N ILE A 546 -30.30 -8.40 1.59
CA ILE A 546 -29.55 -9.67 1.64
C ILE A 546 -30.44 -10.77 2.23
N TYR A 547 -31.15 -10.50 3.34
CA TYR A 547 -32.09 -11.45 3.93
C TYR A 547 -33.27 -11.81 3.00
N ALA A 548 -33.73 -10.86 2.17
CA ALA A 548 -34.73 -11.11 1.12
C ALA A 548 -34.17 -11.89 -0.08
N LEU A 549 -32.89 -11.71 -0.42
CA LEU A 549 -32.17 -12.57 -1.39
C LEU A 549 -32.09 -14.01 -0.85
N ASP A 550 -31.67 -14.20 0.40
CA ASP A 550 -31.56 -15.54 1.01
C ASP A 550 -32.92 -16.24 1.09
N MET A 551 -33.98 -15.55 1.53
CA MET A 551 -35.34 -16.11 1.65
C MET A 551 -36.24 -15.88 0.42
N GLN A 552 -35.67 -15.75 -0.79
CA GLN A 552 -36.40 -15.39 -2.01
C GLN A 552 -37.61 -16.29 -2.35
N ASP A 553 -37.55 -17.57 -2.01
CA ASP A 553 -38.61 -18.55 -2.26
C ASP A 553 -39.58 -18.72 -1.05
N LYS A 554 -39.32 -17.98 0.03
CA LYS A 554 -40.00 -18.04 1.34
C LYS A 554 -40.21 -16.63 1.93
N LEU A 555 -40.46 -15.62 1.09
CA LEU A 555 -40.52 -14.21 1.49
C LEU A 555 -41.62 -13.87 2.52
N GLU A 556 -42.62 -14.73 2.69
CA GLU A 556 -43.64 -14.64 3.73
C GLU A 556 -43.16 -15.11 5.12
N GLU A 557 -42.19 -16.03 5.18
CA GLU A 557 -41.65 -16.59 6.42
C GLU A 557 -40.64 -15.65 7.13
N ARG A 558 -40.30 -14.51 6.50
CA ARG A 558 -39.34 -13.53 7.06
C ARG A 558 -39.87 -12.88 8.35
N PRO A 559 -39.05 -12.74 9.41
CA PRO A 559 -39.40 -11.96 10.60
C PRO A 559 -39.84 -10.53 10.27
N LYS A 560 -40.74 -9.96 11.08
CA LYS A 560 -41.32 -8.63 10.85
C LYS A 560 -40.24 -7.53 10.79
N GLU A 561 -39.17 -7.73 11.55
CA GLU A 561 -38.00 -6.86 11.66
C GLU A 561 -37.18 -6.82 10.35
N MET A 562 -37.21 -7.91 9.57
CA MET A 562 -36.48 -8.07 8.30
C MET A 562 -37.32 -7.72 7.06
N LYS A 563 -38.56 -7.24 7.23
CA LYS A 563 -39.37 -6.73 6.12
C LYS A 563 -38.79 -5.41 5.60
N LEU A 564 -38.74 -5.28 4.28
CA LEU A 564 -38.33 -4.05 3.60
C LEU A 564 -39.50 -3.06 3.64
N THR A 565 -39.29 -1.92 4.31
CA THR A 565 -40.26 -0.82 4.34
C THR A 565 -40.01 0.15 3.18
N GLU A 566 -40.95 1.05 2.91
CA GLU A 566 -40.76 2.17 1.97
C GLU A 566 -39.50 3.00 2.30
N THR A 567 -39.17 3.14 3.60
CA THR A 567 -37.96 3.82 4.06
C THR A 567 -36.69 3.03 3.70
N ASP A 568 -36.72 1.70 3.77
CA ASP A 568 -35.61 0.84 3.34
C ASP A 568 -35.47 0.86 1.80
N ILE A 569 -36.58 0.77 1.07
CA ILE A 569 -36.61 0.83 -0.40
C ILE A 569 -36.04 2.17 -0.88
N GLY A 570 -36.49 3.30 -0.32
CA GLY A 570 -35.92 4.62 -0.61
C GLY A 570 -34.45 4.77 -0.18
N ALA A 571 -34.02 4.09 0.88
CA ALA A 571 -32.61 4.03 1.25
C ALA A 571 -31.77 3.26 0.21
N LEU A 572 -32.30 2.19 -0.38
CA LEU A 572 -31.66 1.40 -1.44
C LEU A 572 -31.61 2.15 -2.78
N THR A 573 -32.71 2.80 -3.19
CA THR A 573 -32.84 3.48 -4.50
C THR A 573 -32.21 4.87 -4.57
N THR A 574 -31.49 5.33 -3.53
CA THR A 574 -30.90 6.68 -3.50
C THR A 574 -29.37 6.73 -3.37
N SER A 575 -28.77 7.68 -4.10
CA SER A 575 -27.34 8.04 -4.03
C SER A 575 -26.40 6.86 -4.37
N ARG A 576 -25.18 6.85 -3.80
CA ARG A 576 -24.11 5.89 -4.13
C ARG A 576 -24.49 4.41 -3.96
N LEU A 577 -25.52 4.08 -3.18
CA LEU A 577 -26.00 2.70 -3.04
C LEU A 577 -26.67 2.23 -4.33
N TYR A 578 -27.60 3.03 -4.84
CA TYR A 578 -28.27 2.74 -6.09
C TYR A 578 -27.28 2.65 -7.26
N GLU A 579 -26.51 3.72 -7.49
CA GLU A 579 -25.65 3.85 -8.67
C GLU A 579 -24.51 2.81 -8.75
N ASN A 580 -23.92 2.40 -7.61
CA ASN A 580 -22.76 1.51 -7.61
C ASN A 580 -23.08 0.03 -7.36
N VAL A 581 -24.30 -0.29 -6.91
CA VAL A 581 -24.70 -1.65 -6.51
C VAL A 581 -26.03 -2.03 -7.12
N ILE A 582 -27.13 -1.42 -6.69
CA ILE A 582 -28.49 -1.83 -7.10
C ILE A 582 -28.65 -1.75 -8.63
N LYS A 583 -28.13 -0.71 -9.26
CA LYS A 583 -28.18 -0.46 -10.71
C LYS A 583 -27.44 -1.51 -11.55
N LYS A 584 -26.43 -2.19 -11.00
CA LYS A 584 -25.74 -3.33 -11.67
C LYS A 584 -26.61 -4.59 -11.70
N HIS A 585 -27.46 -4.76 -10.69
CA HIS A 585 -28.27 -5.95 -10.43
C HIS A 585 -29.78 -5.63 -10.51
N LEU A 586 -30.14 -4.61 -11.31
CA LEU A 586 -31.46 -3.98 -11.26
C LEU A 586 -32.60 -4.95 -11.58
N GLU A 587 -32.36 -5.92 -12.47
CA GLU A 587 -33.32 -6.97 -12.80
C GLU A 587 -33.58 -7.90 -11.60
N LEU A 588 -32.53 -8.37 -10.90
CA LEU A 588 -32.67 -9.17 -9.68
C LEU A 588 -33.37 -8.38 -8.57
N PHE A 589 -33.00 -7.11 -8.40
CA PHE A 589 -33.61 -6.21 -7.41
C PHE A 589 -35.12 -6.05 -7.66
N ASN A 590 -35.51 -5.72 -8.91
CA ASN A 590 -36.91 -5.54 -9.29
C ASN A 590 -37.68 -6.86 -9.15
N GLN A 591 -37.14 -8.00 -9.58
CA GLN A 591 -37.78 -9.32 -9.42
C GLN A 591 -37.97 -9.74 -7.94
N ILE A 592 -37.19 -9.18 -7.02
CA ILE A 592 -37.38 -9.39 -5.58
C ILE A 592 -38.45 -8.44 -5.04
N LEU A 593 -38.43 -7.15 -5.44
CA LEU A 593 -39.49 -6.19 -5.11
C LEU A 593 -40.86 -6.67 -5.61
N GLU A 594 -40.97 -7.16 -6.85
CA GLU A 594 -42.19 -7.74 -7.44
C GLU A 594 -42.74 -8.93 -6.64
N LYS A 595 -41.89 -9.63 -5.87
CA LYS A 595 -42.26 -10.78 -5.03
C LYS A 595 -42.41 -10.43 -3.55
N LEU A 596 -42.27 -9.16 -3.14
CA LEU A 596 -42.44 -8.77 -1.74
C LEU A 596 -43.94 -8.78 -1.34
N PRO A 597 -44.32 -9.53 -0.30
CA PRO A 597 -45.67 -9.46 0.30
C PRO A 597 -46.10 -8.07 0.77
N GLU A 598 -45.11 -7.19 0.97
CA GLU A 598 -45.32 -5.80 1.34
C GLU A 598 -45.90 -4.97 0.18
N ASN A 599 -45.50 -5.25 -1.07
CA ASN A 599 -45.93 -4.46 -2.23
C ASN A 599 -47.37 -4.80 -2.68
N HIS A 600 -47.81 -6.05 -2.51
CA HIS A 600 -49.20 -6.47 -2.81
C HIS A 600 -50.27 -5.95 -1.81
N LYS A 601 -49.92 -5.02 -0.92
CA LYS A 601 -50.86 -4.42 0.05
C LYS A 601 -51.20 -2.96 -0.23
N VAL A 602 -50.63 -2.37 -1.28
CA VAL A 602 -50.90 -0.97 -1.67
C VAL A 602 -52.23 -0.84 -2.43
N ASP A 603 -52.61 -1.83 -3.24
CA ASP A 603 -53.82 -1.78 -4.08
C ASP A 603 -55.15 -1.93 -3.32
N ASN A 604 -55.13 -2.29 -2.03
CA ASN A 604 -56.33 -2.57 -1.23
C ASN A 604 -56.85 -1.38 -0.39
N PHE A 605 -56.46 -0.15 -0.73
CA PHE A 605 -56.92 1.07 -0.02
C PHE A 605 -57.57 2.11 -0.94
N SER A 606 -58.20 1.68 -2.05
CA SER A 606 -58.90 2.58 -2.96
C SER A 606 -60.24 2.06 -3.48
N HIS A 607 -61.13 1.57 -2.60
CA HIS A 607 -62.60 1.59 -2.80
C HIS A 607 -63.35 1.40 -1.48
N ASP A 608 -63.61 2.52 -0.79
CA ASP A 608 -64.92 2.88 -0.22
C ASP A 608 -64.91 4.40 0.06
N ILE A 609 -66.09 5.01 0.24
CA ILE A 609 -66.32 6.48 0.34
C ILE A 609 -66.69 6.86 1.78
#